data_AF-Q6L760-F1
#
_entry.id   AF-Q6L760-F1
#
_cell.length_a   1.000
_cell.length_b   1.000
_cell.length_c   1.000
_cell.angle_alpha   90.00
_cell.angle_beta   90.00
_cell.angle_gamma   90.00
#
_symmetry.space_group_name_H-M   'P 1'
#
loop_
_entity.id
_entity.type
_entity.pdbx_description
1 polymer ?
#
loop_
_entity_poly.entity_id
_entity_poly.type
_entity_poly.pdbx_seq_one_letter_code
_entity_poly.pdbx_strand_id
1 'polypeptide(L)'
;CGKGCEGGYPIKAWQYFRTQGVPTGGDYDSKEGCAPYKIPPCFDQKGKNTCAGKPLERNHQCPKTCYGSTTVQKRYKVKNEYVLNSPNTMEQDLIKYGPIEASFNLFDDLSAYKSGIYQKTPKAKFLSGHSIKIIGWGKENGVPYWLAVNSWSKF
;
A
#
# COMPACT_ATOMS: atom_id res chain seq x y z
N CYS A 1 -9.40 8.76 -6.71
CA CYS A 1 -8.33 7.76 -6.60
C CYS A 1 -8.32 6.72 -7.74
N GLY A 2 -9.46 6.29 -8.28
CA GLY A 2 -9.51 5.25 -9.33
C GLY A 2 -10.85 4.52 -9.32
N LYS A 3 -10.82 3.20 -9.45
CA LYS A 3 -11.99 2.29 -9.40
C LYS A 3 -12.01 1.42 -8.13
N GLY A 4 -11.62 1.99 -6.98
CA GLY A 4 -11.68 1.29 -5.70
C GLY A 4 -10.83 0.01 -5.69
N CYS A 5 -11.46 -1.13 -5.43
CA CYS A 5 -10.79 -2.44 -5.35
C CYS A 5 -10.37 -3.00 -6.73
N GLU A 6 -10.81 -2.40 -7.83
CA GLU A 6 -10.37 -2.76 -9.20
C GLU A 6 -9.09 -2.02 -9.65
N GLY A 7 -8.49 -1.25 -8.75
CA GLY A 7 -7.25 -0.52 -8.99
C GLY A 7 -7.41 1.00 -9.03
N GLY A 8 -6.27 1.69 -9.00
CA GLY A 8 -6.23 3.14 -8.95
C GLY A 8 -4.86 3.72 -9.26
N TYR A 9 -4.79 5.05 -9.13
CA TYR A 9 -3.60 5.83 -9.44
C TYR A 9 -3.04 6.43 -8.14
N PRO A 10 -1.82 6.07 -7.74
CA PRO A 10 -1.28 6.52 -6.45
C PRO A 10 -1.18 8.05 -6.33
N ILE A 11 -0.78 8.74 -7.39
CA ILE A 11 -0.75 10.21 -7.41
C ILE A 11 -2.12 10.83 -7.10
N LYS A 12 -3.23 10.20 -7.55
CA LYS A 12 -4.58 10.67 -7.24
C LYS A 12 -4.95 10.44 -5.78
N ALA A 13 -4.35 9.46 -5.11
CA ALA A 13 -4.53 9.25 -3.68
C ALA A 13 -3.83 10.35 -2.87
N TRP A 14 -2.59 10.72 -3.23
CA TRP A 14 -1.88 11.84 -2.62
C TRP A 14 -2.58 13.19 -2.85
N GLN A 15 -3.06 13.45 -4.07
CA GLN A 15 -3.87 14.64 -4.38
C GLN A 15 -5.16 14.70 -3.55
N TYR A 16 -5.83 13.56 -3.35
CA TYR A 16 -6.99 13.47 -2.48
C TYR A 16 -6.61 13.75 -1.01
N PHE A 17 -5.48 13.21 -0.54
CA PHE A 17 -4.98 13.46 0.81
C PHE A 17 -4.64 14.96 1.02
N ARG A 18 -4.08 15.66 0.03
CA ARG A 18 -3.88 17.12 0.13
C ARG A 18 -5.21 17.88 0.16
N THR A 19 -6.09 17.61 -0.80
CA THR A 19 -7.28 18.45 -1.03
C THR A 19 -8.43 18.16 -0.07
N GLN A 20 -8.76 16.88 0.11
CA GLN A 20 -9.90 16.41 0.91
C GLN A 20 -9.47 15.91 2.29
N GLY A 21 -8.24 15.41 2.41
CA GLY A 21 -7.75 14.75 3.61
C GLY A 21 -8.31 13.35 3.82
N VAL A 22 -7.82 12.63 4.82
CA VAL A 22 -8.30 11.29 5.21
C VAL A 22 -8.52 11.20 6.73
N PRO A 23 -9.54 10.47 7.21
CA PRO A 23 -9.69 10.20 8.63
C PRO A 23 -8.63 9.19 9.11
N THR A 24 -8.48 9.07 10.43
CA THR A 24 -7.74 7.94 11.02
C THR A 24 -8.50 6.63 10.83
N GLY A 25 -7.79 5.50 10.88
CA GLY A 25 -8.39 4.16 10.80
C GLY A 25 -7.30 3.11 10.87
N GLY A 26 -7.49 2.12 11.75
CA GLY A 26 -6.58 0.98 11.90
C GLY A 26 -6.97 -0.22 11.04
N ASP A 27 -6.45 -1.37 11.43
CA ASP A 27 -6.67 -2.64 10.76
C ASP A 27 -8.12 -3.13 10.86
N TYR A 28 -8.44 -4.16 10.08
CA TYR A 28 -9.73 -4.85 10.16
C TYR A 28 -10.03 -5.30 11.60
N ASP A 29 -11.24 -4.98 12.06
CA ASP A 29 -11.74 -5.30 13.41
C ASP A 29 -10.90 -4.74 14.59
N SER A 30 -9.96 -3.82 14.32
CA SER A 30 -9.16 -3.17 15.38
C SER A 30 -9.96 -2.21 16.26
N LYS A 31 -11.05 -1.65 15.72
CA LYS A 31 -11.81 -0.52 16.32
C LYS A 31 -10.94 0.72 16.58
N GLU A 32 -9.79 0.82 15.92
CA GLU A 32 -8.85 1.93 16.07
C GLU A 32 -9.14 3.05 15.07
N GLY A 33 -9.18 4.29 15.57
CA GLY A 33 -9.42 5.47 14.74
C GLY A 33 -10.86 5.61 14.24
N CYS A 34 -11.06 6.51 13.29
CA CYS A 34 -12.39 6.86 12.80
C CYS A 34 -12.97 5.82 11.84
N ALA A 35 -12.21 5.34 10.87
CA ALA A 35 -12.69 4.41 9.84
C ALA A 35 -11.71 3.23 9.66
N PRO A 36 -11.74 2.23 10.57
CA PRO A 36 -10.96 1.01 10.42
C PRO A 36 -11.22 0.31 9.08
N TYR A 37 -10.24 -0.47 8.61
CA TYR A 37 -10.36 -1.22 7.37
C TYR A 37 -11.53 -2.22 7.41
N LYS A 38 -12.28 -2.35 6.31
CA LYS A 38 -13.51 -3.15 6.27
C LYS A 38 -13.34 -4.55 5.69
N ILE A 39 -12.25 -4.78 4.97
CA ILE A 39 -12.02 -6.04 4.28
C ILE A 39 -11.16 -6.94 5.18
N PRO A 40 -11.59 -8.17 5.49
CA PRO A 40 -10.82 -9.07 6.32
C PRO A 40 -9.50 -9.46 5.64
N PRO A 41 -8.44 -9.75 6.42
CA PRO A 41 -7.16 -10.13 5.85
C PRO A 41 -7.22 -11.47 5.10
N CYS A 42 -6.34 -11.62 4.11
CA CYS A 42 -6.27 -12.78 3.23
C CYS A 42 -5.40 -13.91 3.80
N PHE A 43 -5.88 -14.57 4.84
CA PHE A 43 -5.36 -15.87 5.26
C PHE A 43 -6.47 -16.81 5.71
N ASP A 44 -6.22 -18.12 5.59
CA ASP A 44 -7.09 -19.15 6.15
C ASP A 44 -6.80 -19.37 7.65
N GLN A 45 -7.60 -20.21 8.31
CA GLN A 45 -7.43 -20.53 9.73
C GLN A 45 -6.07 -21.18 10.06
N LYS A 46 -5.35 -21.69 9.05
CA LYS A 46 -4.02 -22.30 9.18
C LYS A 46 -2.89 -21.29 8.90
N GLY A 47 -3.22 -20.02 8.65
CA GLY A 47 -2.25 -18.96 8.37
C GLY A 47 -1.71 -18.96 6.95
N LYS A 48 -2.30 -19.73 6.02
CA LYS A 48 -1.91 -19.70 4.61
C LYS A 48 -2.44 -18.43 3.97
N ASN A 49 -1.59 -17.66 3.30
CA ASN A 49 -1.98 -16.46 2.55
C ASN A 49 -2.93 -16.83 1.40
N THR A 50 -4.23 -16.56 1.57
CA THR A 50 -5.28 -16.81 0.58
C THR A 50 -6.47 -15.89 0.83
N CYS A 51 -6.98 -15.29 -0.25
CA CYS A 51 -8.23 -14.52 -0.24
C CYS A 51 -9.45 -15.37 -0.62
N ALA A 52 -9.28 -16.68 -0.83
CA ALA A 52 -10.38 -17.56 -1.25
C ALA A 52 -11.53 -17.52 -0.23
N GLY A 53 -12.75 -17.27 -0.71
CA GLY A 53 -13.95 -17.18 0.13
C GLY A 53 -14.06 -15.92 0.99
N LYS A 54 -13.13 -14.96 0.87
CA LYS A 54 -13.25 -13.66 1.54
C LYS A 54 -14.26 -12.76 0.81
N PRO A 55 -15.05 -11.95 1.53
CA PRO A 55 -15.99 -11.03 0.90
C PRO A 55 -15.25 -9.99 0.07
N LEU A 56 -15.81 -9.67 -1.09
CA LEU A 56 -15.35 -8.55 -1.92
C LEU A 56 -16.08 -7.28 -1.48
N GLU A 57 -15.34 -6.21 -1.24
CA GLU A 57 -15.94 -4.89 -1.05
C GLU A 57 -16.46 -4.38 -2.39
N ARG A 58 -17.78 -4.14 -2.47
CA ARG A 58 -18.47 -3.64 -3.67
C ARG A 58 -18.93 -2.20 -3.51
N ASN A 59 -19.03 -1.72 -2.27
CA ASN A 59 -19.51 -0.40 -1.94
C ASN A 59 -18.31 0.52 -1.63
N HIS A 60 -17.76 1.12 -2.68
CA HIS A 60 -16.63 2.06 -2.58
C HIS A 60 -17.02 3.45 -2.06
N GLN A 61 -18.10 3.56 -1.27
CA GLN A 61 -18.53 4.81 -0.68
C GLN A 61 -17.55 5.26 0.42
N CYS A 62 -17.18 6.54 0.35
CA CYS A 62 -16.39 7.16 1.39
C CYS A 62 -17.18 7.17 2.71
N PRO A 63 -16.56 6.81 3.85
CA PRO A 63 -17.23 6.85 5.14
C PRO A 63 -17.67 8.28 5.47
N LYS A 64 -18.95 8.44 5.78
CA LYS A 64 -19.55 9.71 6.25
C LYS A 64 -19.60 9.81 7.78
N THR A 65 -19.34 8.70 8.46
CA THR A 65 -19.38 8.54 9.90
C THR A 65 -18.11 7.84 10.38
N CYS A 66 -17.78 8.00 11.66
CA CYS A 66 -16.71 7.23 12.29
C CYS A 66 -17.30 6.05 13.07
N TYR A 67 -16.48 5.03 13.36
CA TYR A 67 -16.82 4.03 14.36
C TYR A 67 -17.16 4.70 15.69
N GLY A 68 -18.34 4.40 16.24
CA GLY A 68 -18.82 5.01 17.48
C GLY A 68 -19.27 6.48 17.39
N SER A 69 -19.34 7.09 16.20
CA SER A 69 -19.77 8.49 16.04
C SER A 69 -20.59 8.70 14.76
N THR A 70 -21.58 9.59 14.82
CA THR A 70 -22.46 9.92 13.69
C THR A 70 -21.83 10.86 12.65
N THR A 71 -20.62 11.35 12.90
CA THR A 71 -19.90 12.27 11.99
C THR A 71 -18.42 11.96 11.89
N VAL A 72 -17.80 12.32 10.76
CA VAL A 72 -16.33 12.36 10.61
C VAL A 72 -15.80 13.65 11.21
N GLN A 73 -15.25 13.56 12.42
CA GLN A 73 -14.85 14.75 13.19
C GLN A 73 -13.56 15.41 12.68
N LYS A 74 -12.61 14.63 12.15
CA LYS A 74 -11.31 15.13 11.71
C LYS A 74 -10.77 14.38 10.49
N ARG A 75 -10.21 15.16 9.56
CA ARG A 75 -9.44 14.65 8.42
C ARG A 75 -8.05 15.28 8.44
N TYR A 76 -7.04 14.46 8.26
CA TYR A 76 -5.65 14.88 8.15
C TYR A 76 -5.35 15.17 6.69
N LYS A 77 -4.45 16.13 6.43
CA LYS A 77 -4.03 16.51 5.10
C LYS A 77 -2.52 16.57 5.04
N VAL A 78 -1.97 16.23 3.87
CA VAL A 78 -0.60 16.58 3.55
C VAL A 78 -0.53 17.99 2.99
N LYS A 79 0.60 18.66 3.18
CA LYS A 79 0.80 20.02 2.65
C LYS A 79 1.06 20.01 1.15
N ASN A 80 1.93 19.10 0.69
CA ASN A 80 2.37 18.99 -0.70
C ASN A 80 2.35 17.53 -1.14
N GLU A 81 2.27 17.33 -2.46
CA GLU A 81 2.50 16.06 -3.15
C GLU A 81 3.35 16.32 -4.39
N TYR A 82 4.20 15.36 -4.75
CA TYR A 82 5.07 15.43 -5.93
C TYR A 82 5.48 14.02 -6.34
N VAL A 83 6.10 13.91 -7.52
CA VAL A 83 6.61 12.64 -8.05
C VAL A 83 8.14 12.65 -7.95
N LEU A 84 8.68 11.54 -7.49
CA LEU A 84 10.12 11.27 -7.46
C LEU A 84 10.49 10.49 -8.71
N ASN A 85 11.44 11.00 -9.49
CA ASN A 85 11.72 10.50 -10.85
C ASN A 85 13.10 9.83 -10.99
N SER A 86 13.89 9.75 -9.91
CA SER A 86 15.21 9.10 -9.94
C SER A 86 15.58 8.48 -8.59
N PRO A 87 16.45 7.46 -8.58
CA PRO A 87 16.96 6.87 -7.34
C PRO A 87 17.51 7.92 -6.38
N ASN A 88 18.36 8.84 -6.86
CA ASN A 88 18.93 9.89 -6.02
C ASN A 88 17.86 10.77 -5.35
N THR A 89 16.80 11.15 -6.09
CA THR A 89 15.71 11.93 -5.48
C THR A 89 14.94 11.11 -4.44
N MET A 90 14.73 9.81 -4.68
CA MET A 90 14.06 8.92 -3.73
C MET A 90 14.87 8.73 -2.45
N GLU A 91 16.18 8.52 -2.56
CA GLU A 91 17.10 8.40 -1.42
C GLU A 91 17.10 9.66 -0.56
N GLN A 92 17.22 10.83 -1.19
CA GLN A 92 17.18 12.13 -0.50
C GLN A 92 15.84 12.35 0.22
N ASP A 93 14.72 11.99 -0.42
CA ASP A 93 13.38 12.14 0.15
C ASP A 93 13.17 11.23 1.36
N LEU A 94 13.63 9.98 1.25
CA LEU A 94 13.58 9.01 2.36
C LEU A 94 14.39 9.47 3.58
N ILE A 95 15.59 10.03 3.40
CA ILE A 95 16.38 10.61 4.51
C ILE A 95 15.65 11.78 5.15
N LYS A 96 15.07 12.66 4.33
CA LYS A 96 14.56 13.95 4.79
C LYS A 96 13.15 13.87 5.38
N TYR A 97 12.28 13.08 4.77
CA TYR A 97 10.84 13.05 5.06
C TYR A 97 10.32 11.66 5.44
N GLY A 98 11.13 10.62 5.30
CA GLY A 98 10.76 9.25 5.66
C GLY A 98 10.12 8.47 4.51
N PRO A 99 9.39 7.38 4.81
CA PRO A 99 8.91 6.42 3.82
C PRO A 99 8.15 7.03 2.63
N ILE A 100 8.41 6.50 1.44
CA ILE A 100 7.77 6.93 0.19
C ILE A 100 6.88 5.83 -0.38
N GLU A 101 5.89 6.21 -1.18
CA GLU A 101 5.11 5.27 -1.97
C GLU A 101 5.74 5.12 -3.35
N ALA A 102 5.79 3.88 -3.85
CA ALA A 102 6.29 3.55 -5.17
C ALA A 102 5.41 2.49 -5.80
N SER A 103 5.40 2.45 -7.13
CA SER A 103 4.70 1.43 -7.90
C SER A 103 5.67 0.70 -8.83
N PHE A 104 5.47 -0.60 -8.98
CA PHE A 104 6.29 -1.46 -9.84
C PHE A 104 5.42 -2.46 -10.61
N ASN A 105 6.00 -3.04 -11.66
CA ASN A 105 5.36 -4.11 -12.41
C ASN A 105 5.46 -5.42 -11.62
N LEU A 106 4.31 -5.97 -11.24
CA LEU A 106 4.18 -7.26 -10.60
C LEU A 106 4.27 -8.37 -11.65
N PHE A 107 5.06 -9.39 -11.35
CA PHE A 107 5.20 -10.60 -12.15
C PHE A 107 4.80 -11.84 -11.33
N ASP A 108 4.49 -12.93 -12.02
CA ASP A 108 4.00 -14.19 -11.41
C ASP A 108 4.99 -14.88 -10.49
N ASP A 109 6.28 -14.75 -10.76
CA ASP A 109 7.35 -15.33 -9.96
C ASP A 109 7.60 -14.62 -8.61
N LEU A 110 7.14 -13.38 -8.41
CA LEU A 110 7.23 -12.72 -7.11
C LEU A 110 6.48 -13.50 -6.02
N SER A 111 5.43 -14.25 -6.37
CA SER A 111 4.70 -15.09 -5.41
C SER A 111 5.57 -16.19 -4.76
N ALA A 112 6.64 -16.60 -5.45
CA ALA A 112 7.61 -17.58 -4.97
C ALA A 112 8.76 -16.94 -4.18
N TYR A 113 8.88 -15.61 -4.16
CA TYR A 113 9.92 -14.90 -3.41
C TYR A 113 9.81 -15.19 -1.90
N LYS A 114 10.95 -15.37 -1.25
CA LYS A 114 11.06 -15.67 0.20
C LYS A 114 12.08 -14.77 0.91
N SER A 115 13.21 -14.52 0.28
CA SER A 115 14.34 -13.78 0.86
C SER A 115 15.32 -13.31 -0.20
N GLY A 116 16.21 -12.39 0.18
CA GLY A 116 17.27 -11.83 -0.67
C GLY A 116 16.79 -10.60 -1.44
N ILE A 117 17.36 -10.38 -2.62
CA ILE A 117 16.96 -9.28 -3.50
C ILE A 117 16.15 -9.86 -4.65
N TYR A 118 14.85 -9.54 -4.68
CA TYR A 118 13.99 -9.97 -5.79
C TYR A 118 14.47 -9.39 -7.12
N GLN A 119 14.61 -10.26 -8.11
CA GLN A 119 14.81 -9.92 -9.51
C GLN A 119 13.91 -10.84 -10.34
N LYS A 120 13.13 -10.26 -11.25
CA LYS A 120 12.24 -11.06 -12.10
C LYS A 120 13.05 -12.05 -12.94
N THR A 121 12.55 -13.27 -13.07
CA THR A 121 13.13 -14.28 -13.95
C THR A 121 12.87 -13.92 -15.42
N PRO A 122 13.69 -14.42 -16.37
CA PRO A 122 13.50 -14.12 -17.79
C PRO A 122 12.15 -14.56 -18.37
N LYS A 123 11.54 -15.61 -17.79
CA LYS A 123 10.26 -16.19 -18.25
C LYS A 123 9.04 -15.66 -17.49
N ALA A 124 9.24 -14.77 -16.52
CA ALA A 124 8.18 -14.23 -15.69
C ALA A 124 7.15 -13.47 -16.54
N LYS A 125 5.87 -13.69 -16.25
CA LYS A 125 4.78 -13.02 -16.95
C LYS A 125 4.28 -11.84 -16.15
N PHE A 126 4.08 -10.72 -16.84
CA PHE A 126 3.47 -9.54 -16.24
C PHE A 126 2.05 -9.88 -15.76
N LEU A 127 1.74 -9.48 -14.53
CA LEU A 127 0.41 -9.63 -13.94
C LEU A 127 -0.33 -8.29 -13.88
N SER A 128 0.24 -7.32 -13.18
CA SER A 128 -0.38 -6.00 -12.97
C SER A 128 0.66 -4.97 -12.51
N GLY A 129 0.25 -3.71 -12.35
CA GLY A 129 0.96 -2.78 -11.47
C GLY A 129 0.66 -3.09 -10.01
N HIS A 130 1.61 -2.82 -9.12
CA HIS A 130 1.43 -2.94 -7.66
C HIS A 130 2.12 -1.78 -6.93
N SER A 131 1.45 -1.23 -5.92
CA SER A 131 1.96 -0.12 -5.11
C SER A 131 2.44 -0.60 -3.75
N ILE A 132 3.59 -0.10 -3.31
CA ILE A 132 4.30 -0.50 -2.09
C ILE A 132 4.81 0.72 -1.35
N LYS A 133 5.21 0.51 -0.09
CA LYS A 133 5.90 1.51 0.73
C LYS A 133 7.39 1.20 0.77
N ILE A 134 8.22 2.08 0.22
CA ILE A 134 9.67 1.98 0.38
C ILE A 134 10.06 2.65 1.70
N ILE A 135 10.87 1.96 2.50
CA ILE A 135 11.34 2.42 3.81
C ILE A 135 12.84 2.58 3.90
N GLY A 136 13.58 2.21 2.85
CA GLY A 136 15.03 2.30 2.81
C GLY A 136 15.61 1.69 1.56
N TRP A 137 16.93 1.67 1.49
CA TRP A 137 17.72 1.05 0.43
C TRP A 137 19.04 0.58 1.01
N GLY A 138 19.77 -0.23 0.25
CA GLY A 138 21.06 -0.72 0.68
C GLY A 138 21.77 -1.47 -0.42
N LYS A 139 22.81 -2.20 -0.01
CA LYS A 139 23.61 -3.04 -0.89
C LYS A 139 23.90 -4.35 -0.18
N GLU A 140 23.58 -5.47 -0.82
CA GLU A 140 23.91 -6.81 -0.33
C GLU A 140 24.80 -7.48 -1.38
N ASN A 141 26.00 -7.94 -0.98
CA ASN A 141 26.96 -8.61 -1.87
C ASN A 141 27.23 -7.87 -3.19
N GLY A 142 27.32 -6.54 -3.13
CA GLY A 142 27.55 -5.74 -4.33
C GLY A 142 26.28 -5.34 -5.11
N VAL A 143 25.12 -5.89 -4.77
CA VAL A 143 23.85 -5.66 -5.47
C VAL A 143 23.02 -4.61 -4.71
N PRO A 144 22.69 -3.47 -5.35
CA PRO A 144 21.82 -2.47 -4.73
C PRO A 144 20.37 -2.94 -4.65
N TYR A 145 19.65 -2.55 -3.59
CA TYR A 145 18.25 -2.90 -3.39
C TYR A 145 17.45 -1.77 -2.73
N TRP A 146 16.12 -1.84 -2.90
CA TRP A 146 15.15 -1.07 -2.13
C TRP A 146 14.51 -1.96 -1.06
N LEU A 147 14.43 -1.48 0.18
CA LEU A 147 13.71 -2.13 1.25
C LEU A 147 12.26 -1.66 1.22
N ALA A 148 11.34 -2.59 0.98
CA ALA A 148 9.92 -2.30 0.80
C ALA A 148 9.03 -3.09 1.76
N VAL A 149 7.92 -2.48 2.14
CA VAL A 149 6.83 -3.08 2.91
C VAL A 149 5.66 -3.35 1.97
N ASN A 150 5.25 -4.61 1.89
CA ASN A 150 4.12 -5.06 1.09
C ASN A 150 2.81 -5.04 1.91
N SER A 151 1.67 -5.26 1.26
CA SER A 151 0.32 -5.18 1.83
C SER A 151 -0.47 -6.50 1.75
N TRP A 152 0.22 -7.64 1.66
CA TRP A 152 -0.40 -8.98 1.49
C TRP A 152 -0.53 -9.79 2.79
N SER A 153 -0.87 -9.11 3.90
CA SER A 153 -0.98 -9.67 5.26
C SER A 153 0.39 -9.97 5.92
N LYS A 154 0.39 -10.76 7.01
CA LYS A 154 1.60 -11.17 7.72
C LYS A 154 2.38 -12.17 6.86
N PHE A 155 3.11 -11.69 5.86
CA PHE A 155 4.41 -12.14 5.33
C PHE A 155 4.83 -11.16 4.24
#